data_AF-A0A316RN91-F1
#
_entry.id   AF-A0A316RN91-F1
#
_cell.length_a   1.000
_cell.length_b   1.000
_cell.length_c   1.000
_cell.angle_alpha   90.00
_cell.angle_beta   90.00
_cell.angle_gamma   90.00
#
_symmetry.space_group_name_H-M   'P 1'
#
loop_
_entity.id
_entity.type
_entity.pdbx_description
1 polymer ?
#
loop_
_entity_poly.entity_id
_entity_poly.type
_entity_poly.pdbx_seq_one_letter_code
_entity_poly.pdbx_strand_id
1 'polypeptide(L)' 'MTFEQAMQRLDEIVARLSEENPPLEESLSLYAEGASLIASCNRELEQARVKLETLEIKKDGETNGL' A
#
# COMPACT_ATOMS: atom_id res chain seq x y z
N MET A 1 -9.01 7.68 -1.67
CA MET A 1 -8.54 7.00 -0.45
C MET A 1 -7.05 7.24 -0.35
N THR A 2 -6.54 7.63 0.81
CA THR A 2 -5.09 7.80 1.06
C THR A 2 -4.44 6.48 1.47
N PHE A 3 -3.10 6.43 1.49
CA PHE A 3 -2.35 5.29 2.01
C PHE A 3 -2.78 4.90 3.43
N GLU A 4 -2.86 5.88 4.34
CA GLU A 4 -3.22 5.66 5.74
C GLU A 4 -4.65 5.13 5.88
N GLN A 5 -5.58 5.63 5.06
CA GLN A 5 -6.95 5.13 5.03
C GLN A 5 -7.01 3.68 4.51
N ALA A 6 -6.22 3.34 3.49
CA ALA A 6 -6.13 1.99 2.98
C ALA A 6 -5.53 1.02 4.01
N MET A 7 -4.51 1.46 4.76
CA MET A 7 -3.91 0.70 5.87
C MET A 7 -4.92 0.47 7.00
N GLN A 8 -5.63 1.51 7.43
CA GLN A 8 -6.67 1.37 8.44
C GLN A 8 -7.76 0.38 7.99
N ARG A 9 -8.18 0.44 6.73
CA ARG A 9 -9.18 -0.49 6.19
C ARG A 9 -8.66 -1.93 6.14
N LEU A 10 -7.38 -2.13 5.83
CA LEU A 10 -6.76 -3.46 5.87
C LEU A 10 -6.77 -4.05 7.29
N ASP A 11 -6.50 -3.23 8.31
CA ASP A 11 -6.56 -3.67 9.71
C ASP A 11 -7.98 -4.11 10.11
N GLU A 12 -9.01 -3.37 9.68
CA GLU A 12 -10.41 -3.74 9.88
C GLU A 12 -10.77 -5.06 9.18
N ILE A 13 -10.30 -5.25 7.94
CA ILE A 13 -10.51 -6.49 7.18
C ILE A 13 -9.88 -7.68 7.92
N VAL A 14 -8.64 -7.53 8.39
CA VAL A 14 -7.93 -8.58 9.14
C VAL A 14 -8.68 -8.90 10.43
N ALA A 15 -9.12 -7.89 11.18
CA ALA A 15 -9.89 -8.09 12.39
C ALA A 15 -11.17 -8.89 12.10
N ARG A 16 -11.90 -8.53 11.04
CA ARG A 16 -13.14 -9.21 10.65
C ARG A 16 -12.91 -10.65 10.18
N LEU A 17 -11.85 -10.90 9.41
CA LEU A 17 -11.49 -12.24 8.96
C LEU A 17 -10.94 -13.14 10.08
N SER A 18 -10.52 -12.56 11.21
CA SER A 18 -10.00 -13.30 12.37
C SER A 18 -11.09 -13.81 13.32
N GLU A 19 -12.35 -13.42 13.12
CA GLU A 19 -13.47 -13.92 13.90
C GLU A 19 -13.69 -15.43 13.65
N GLU A 20 -14.24 -16.16 14.62
CA GLU A 20 -14.32 -17.63 14.56
C GLU A 20 -15.16 -18.17 13.38
N ASN A 21 -16.08 -17.38 12.82
CA ASN A 21 -16.99 -17.90 11.80
C ASN A 21 -17.62 -16.81 10.88
N PRO A 22 -16.82 -16.01 10.16
CA PRO A 22 -17.35 -15.10 9.16
C PRO A 22 -18.06 -15.88 8.04
N PRO A 23 -19.24 -15.46 7.59
CA PRO A 23 -19.91 -16.05 6.42
C PRO A 23 -18.98 -16.10 5.20
N LEU A 24 -18.96 -17.22 4.47
CA LEU A 24 -18.05 -17.43 3.33
C LEU A 24 -18.10 -16.29 2.29
N GLU A 25 -19.30 -15.83 1.94
CA GLU A 25 -19.47 -14.74 0.97
C GLU A 25 -18.86 -13.43 1.47
N GLU A 26 -18.98 -13.15 2.77
CA GLU A 26 -18.34 -12.02 3.42
C GLU A 26 -16.81 -12.17 3.38
N SER A 27 -16.28 -13.34 3.73
CA SER A 27 -14.84 -13.61 3.68
C SER A 27 -14.26 -13.42 2.27
N LEU A 28 -14.97 -13.88 1.24
CA LEU A 28 -14.56 -13.70 -0.16
C LEU A 28 -14.56 -12.22 -0.57
N SER A 29 -15.59 -11.47 -0.16
CA SER A 29 -15.67 -10.03 -0.42
C SER A 29 -14.53 -9.27 0.26
N LEU A 30 -14.29 -9.54 1.54
CA LEU A 30 -13.23 -8.90 2.32
C LEU A 30 -11.84 -9.23 1.78
N TYR A 31 -11.61 -10.47 1.34
CA TYR A 31 -10.37 -10.86 0.70
C TYR A 31 -10.14 -10.11 -0.61
N ALA A 32 -11.15 -10.04 -1.48
CA ALA A 32 -11.07 -9.32 -2.75
C ALA A 32 -10.81 -7.83 -2.54
N GLU A 33 -11.48 -7.23 -1.55
CA GLU A 33 -11.23 -5.84 -1.14
C GLU A 33 -9.77 -5.67 -0.67
N GLY A 34 -9.32 -6.52 0.26
CA GLY A 34 -7.96 -6.49 0.80
C GLY A 34 -6.89 -6.61 -0.29
N ALA A 35 -7.07 -7.51 -1.26
CA ALA A 35 -6.15 -7.65 -2.39
C ALA A 35 -6.05 -6.37 -3.23
N SER A 36 -7.18 -5.70 -3.48
CA SER A 36 -7.22 -4.43 -4.20
C SER A 36 -6.54 -3.29 -3.44
N LEU A 37 -6.74 -3.23 -2.12
CA LEU A 37 -6.08 -2.26 -1.23
C LEU A 37 -4.56 -2.47 -1.22
N ILE A 38 -4.09 -3.70 -1.02
CA ILE A 38 -2.66 -4.05 -1.06
C ILE A 38 -2.03 -3.64 -2.40
N ALA A 39 -2.68 -3.94 -3.51
CA ALA A 39 -2.20 -3.55 -4.84
C ALA A 39 -2.09 -2.02 -4.98
N SER A 40 -3.00 -1.26 -4.35
CA SER A 40 -2.96 0.20 -4.35
C SER A 40 -1.84 0.75 -3.48
N CYS A 41 -1.68 0.25 -2.26
CA CYS A 41 -0.59 0.61 -1.36
C CYS A 41 0.78 0.36 -2.00
N ASN A 42 0.96 -0.80 -2.64
CA ASN A 42 2.21 -1.13 -3.33
C ASN A 42 2.53 -0.16 -4.47
N ARG A 43 1.53 0.27 -5.25
CA ARG A 43 1.72 1.28 -6.29
C ARG A 43 2.14 2.62 -5.73
N GLU A 44 1.57 3.04 -4.61
CA GLU A 44 1.90 4.32 -3.97
C GLU A 44 3.32 4.31 -3.39
N LEU A 45 3.71 3.23 -2.71
CA LEU A 45 5.07 3.03 -2.22
C LEU A 45 6.10 3.02 -3.35
N GLU A 46 5.79 2.37 -4.46
CA GLU A 46 6.66 2.34 -5.63
C GLU A 46 6.86 3.73 -6.23
N GLN A 47 5.79 4.53 -6.34
CA GLN A 47 5.90 5.93 -6.78
C GLN A 47 6.74 6.78 -5.81
N ALA A 48 6.62 6.54 -4.50
CA ALA A 48 7.45 7.20 -3.51
C ALA A 48 8.94 6.82 -3.68
N ARG A 49 9.24 5.53 -3.88
CA ARG A 49 10.60 5.04 -4.14
C ARG A 49 11.22 5.70 -5.37
N VAL A 50 10.51 5.72 -6.50
CA VAL A 50 10.99 6.34 -7.74
C VAL A 50 11.29 7.83 -7.56
N LYS A 51 10.46 8.54 -6.78
CA LYS A 51 10.70 9.96 -6.45
C LYS A 51 11.98 10.14 -5.64
N LEU A 52 12.23 9.29 -4.65
CA LEU A 52 13.46 9.32 -3.85
C LEU A 52 14.71 9.07 -4.71
N GLU A 53 14.69 8.03 -5.54
CA GLU A 53 15.80 7.69 -6.44
C GLU A 53 16.11 8.84 -7.41
N THR A 54 15.07 9.50 -7.93
CA THR A 54 15.24 10.68 -8.80
C THR A 54 15.91 11.85 -8.07
N LEU A 55 15.62 12.04 -6.78
CA LEU A 55 16.24 13.11 -5.99
C LEU A 55 17.71 12.80 -5.67
N GLU A 56 18.03 11.55 -5.37
CA GLU A 56 19.42 11.10 -5.15
C GLU A 56 20.28 11.30 -6.41
N ILE A 57 19.80 10.88 -7.57
CA ILE A 57 20.50 11.07 -8.86
C ILE A 57 20.78 12.55 -9.15
N LYS A 58 19.82 13.44 -8.85
CA LYS A 58 20.01 14.89 -9.05
C LYS A 58 21.10 15.46 -8.15
N LYS A 59 21.15 15.02 -6.89
CA LYS A 59 22.17 15.46 -5.91
C LYS A 59 23.58 15.02 -6.31
N ASP A 60 23.72 13.81 -6.85
CA ASP A 60 25.01 13.30 -7.35
C ASP A 60 25.43 13.98 -8.66
N GLY A 61 24.47 14.31 -9.53
CA GLY A 61 24.71 15.07 -10.77
C GLY A 61 25.15 16.52 -10.54
N GLU A 62 24.71 17.16 -9.47
CA GLU A 62 25.11 18.53 -9.11
C GLU A 62 26.47 18.60 -8.39
N THR A 63 26.95 17.52 -7.79
CA THR A 63 28.20 17.50 -7.00
C THR A 63 29.45 17.07 -7.77
N ASN A 64 29.31 16.54 -8.99
CA ASN A 64 30.45 16.09 -9.81
C ASN A 64 30.82 17.07 -10.94
N GLY A 65 30.41 18.35 -10.83
CA GLY A 65 30.56 19.39 -11.86
C GLY A 65 31.48 20.57 -11.51
N LEU A 66 32.34 20.47 -10.49
CA LEU A 66 33.35 21.49 -10.15
C LEU A 66 34.74 20.88 -9.96
#